data_AF-A0A952FJ47-F1
#
_entry.id   AF-A0A952FJ47-F1
#
_cell.length_a   1.000
_cell.length_b   1.000
_cell.length_c   1.000
_cell.angle_alpha   90.00
_cell.angle_beta   90.00
_cell.angle_gamma   90.00
#
_symmetry.space_group_name_H-M   'P 1'
#
loop_
_entity.id
_entity.type
_entity.pdbx_description
1 polymer ?
#
loop_
_entity_poly.entity_id
_entity_poly.type
_entity_poly.pdbx_seq_one_letter_code
_entity_poly.pdbx_strand_id
1 'polypeptide(L)'
;MPIIEQVDGIGALADRFGTFFIDQYGVLHDGRHPYPGAIEALRRLKGAGRHIVLLSNSGRSAAYNARRMETLGFARDSYDHFVTSGDVALALLQSGGLPVSPGSG
;
A
#
# COMPACT_ATOMS: atom_id res chain seq x y z
N MET A 1 16.49 -16.84 -22.05
CA MET A 1 15.21 -16.48 -21.38
C MET A 1 15.46 -16.45 -19.88
N PRO A 2 14.98 -15.45 -19.14
CA PRO A 2 15.04 -15.51 -17.68
C PRO A 2 14.18 -16.69 -17.20
N ILE A 3 14.66 -17.38 -16.18
CA ILE A 3 13.85 -18.37 -15.47
C ILE A 3 12.86 -17.59 -14.61
N ILE A 4 11.56 -17.78 -14.84
CA ILE A 4 10.50 -17.20 -14.00
C ILE A 4 10.16 -18.23 -12.92
N GLU A 5 10.39 -17.85 -11.67
CA GLU A 5 9.93 -18.61 -10.51
C GLU A 5 8.42 -18.37 -10.32
N GLN A 6 7.64 -19.44 -10.29
CA GLN A 6 6.25 -19.39 -9.83
C GLN A 6 6.20 -19.70 -8.34
N VAL A 7 5.44 -18.90 -7.59
CA VAL A 7 5.21 -19.08 -6.16
C VAL A 7 3.72 -19.24 -5.91
N ASP A 8 3.35 -20.09 -4.95
CA ASP A 8 1.95 -20.39 -4.62
C ASP A 8 1.22 -19.25 -3.89
N GLY A 9 1.97 -18.24 -3.44
CA GLY A 9 1.42 -17.04 -2.83
C GLY A 9 2.48 -16.20 -2.13
N ILE A 10 2.07 -15.03 -1.64
CA ILE A 10 2.97 -14.06 -1.02
C ILE A 10 3.69 -14.59 0.23
N GLY A 11 3.11 -15.59 0.90
CA GLY A 11 3.73 -16.23 2.06
C GLY A 11 5.08 -16.88 1.76
N ALA A 12 5.26 -17.42 0.54
CA ALA A 12 6.54 -17.99 0.11
C ALA A 12 7.67 -16.94 -0.03
N LEU A 13 7.29 -15.65 -0.07
CA LEU A 13 8.22 -14.53 -0.16
C LEU A 13 8.54 -13.92 1.21
N ALA A 14 7.83 -14.30 2.28
CA ALA A 14 7.95 -13.68 3.60
C ALA A 14 9.38 -13.73 4.13
N ASP A 15 10.08 -14.86 4.00
CA ASP A 15 11.44 -15.01 4.53
C ASP A 15 12.52 -14.36 3.65
N ARG A 16 12.16 -14.00 2.41
CA ARG A 16 13.08 -13.42 1.42
C ARG A 16 13.11 -11.89 1.49
N PHE A 17 12.06 -11.26 2.01
CA PHE A 17 11.92 -9.80 2.05
C PHE A 17 11.51 -9.33 3.45
N GLY A 18 12.26 -8.38 4.00
CA GLY A 18 11.92 -7.76 5.29
C GLY A 18 10.75 -6.77 5.19
N THR A 19 10.52 -6.20 4.01
CA THR A 19 9.54 -5.14 3.77
C THR A 19 8.72 -5.40 2.51
N PHE A 20 7.42 -5.13 2.59
CA PHE A 20 6.48 -5.26 1.49
C PHE A 20 5.77 -3.94 1.21
N PHE A 21 5.88 -3.45 -0.02
CA PHE A 21 5.05 -2.37 -0.54
C PHE A 21 3.87 -3.00 -1.27
N ILE A 22 2.66 -2.76 -0.77
CA ILE A 22 1.45 -3.44 -1.24
C ILE A 22 0.44 -2.39 -1.69
N ASP A 23 -0.06 -2.50 -2.93
CA ASP A 23 -1.17 -1.68 -3.40
C ASP A 23 -2.49 -2.13 -2.74
N GLN A 24 -3.48 -1.25 -2.66
CA GLN A 24 -4.78 -1.55 -2.03
C GLN A 24 -5.88 -1.92 -3.03
N TYR A 25 -6.08 -1.13 -4.08
CA TYR A 25 -7.23 -1.28 -4.97
C TYR A 25 -6.89 -2.26 -6.09
N GLY A 26 -7.71 -3.28 -6.29
CA GLY A 26 -7.40 -4.36 -7.24
C GLY A 26 -6.37 -5.38 -6.72
N VAL A 27 -5.85 -5.19 -5.50
CA VAL A 27 -4.94 -6.14 -4.83
C VAL A 27 -5.53 -6.63 -3.51
N LEU A 28 -5.98 -5.72 -2.65
CA LEU A 28 -6.59 -6.06 -1.35
C LEU A 28 -8.12 -6.01 -1.40
N HIS A 29 -8.69 -5.12 -2.20
CA HIS A 29 -10.14 -4.95 -2.32
C HIS A 29 -10.56 -4.39 -3.69
N ASP A 30 -11.84 -4.53 -4.02
CA ASP A 30 -12.48 -3.91 -5.20
C ASP A 30 -13.10 -2.53 -4.92
N GLY A 31 -12.91 -2.02 -3.69
CA GLY A 31 -13.48 -0.77 -3.22
C GLY A 31 -14.82 -0.94 -2.49
N ARG A 32 -15.42 -2.12 -2.51
CA ARG A 32 -16.62 -2.46 -1.74
C ARG A 32 -16.36 -3.60 -0.76
N HIS A 33 -15.59 -4.60 -1.17
CA HIS A 33 -15.28 -5.78 -0.37
C HIS A 33 -13.79 -6.12 -0.41
N PRO A 34 -13.21 -6.67 0.67
CA PRO A 34 -11.91 -7.30 0.63
C PRO A 34 -11.92 -8.52 -0.30
N TYR A 35 -10.83 -8.77 -1.01
CA TYR A 35 -10.67 -10.04 -1.72
C TYR A 35 -10.50 -11.21 -0.74
N PRO A 36 -10.99 -12.42 -1.08
CA PRO A 36 -10.82 -13.60 -0.23
C PRO A 36 -9.35 -13.83 0.14
N GLY A 37 -9.08 -13.98 1.44
CA GLY A 37 -7.74 -14.22 1.96
C GLY A 37 -6.83 -12.98 2.05
N ALA A 38 -7.19 -11.82 1.51
CA ALA A 38 -6.33 -10.63 1.53
C ALA A 38 -6.03 -10.13 2.96
N ILE A 39 -7.06 -10.08 3.82
CA ILE A 39 -6.92 -9.70 5.24
C ILE A 39 -5.99 -10.67 5.96
N GLU A 40 -6.21 -11.98 5.76
CA GLU A 40 -5.40 -13.02 6.41
C GLU A 40 -3.97 -13.03 5.90
N ALA A 41 -3.73 -12.75 4.62
CA ALA A 41 -2.39 -12.65 4.04
C ALA A 41 -1.59 -11.50 4.68
N LEU A 42 -2.19 -10.31 4.79
CA LEU A 42 -1.58 -9.17 5.49
C LEU A 42 -1.28 -9.51 6.95
N ARG A 43 -2.25 -10.10 7.66
CA ARG A 43 -2.08 -10.49 9.06
C ARG A 43 -0.95 -11.51 9.24
N ARG A 44 -0.82 -12.48 8.34
CA ARG A 44 0.26 -13.48 8.36
C ARG A 44 1.63 -12.86 8.07
N LEU A 45 1.74 -11.99 7.06
CA LEU A 45 2.98 -11.27 6.80
C LEU A 45 3.38 -10.43 8.02
N LYS A 46 2.42 -9.73 8.64
CA LYS A 46 2.68 -8.95 9.84
C LYS A 46 3.10 -9.82 11.02
N GLY A 47 2.41 -10.94 11.24
CA GLY A 47 2.74 -11.92 12.27
C GLY A 47 4.10 -12.60 12.06
N ALA A 48 4.57 -12.69 10.81
CA ALA A 48 5.92 -13.13 10.47
C ALA A 48 7.00 -12.03 10.67
N GLY A 49 6.65 -10.90 11.29
CA GLY A 49 7.57 -9.81 11.59
C GLY A 49 7.94 -8.95 10.37
N ARG A 50 7.17 -9.04 9.27
CA ARG A 50 7.44 -8.26 8.06
C ARG A 50 6.91 -6.84 8.21
N HIS A 51 7.67 -5.88 7.69
CA HIS A 51 7.26 -4.48 7.61
C HIS A 51 6.37 -4.29 6.39
N ILE A 52 5.23 -3.63 6.53
CA ILE A 52 4.24 -3.49 5.47
C ILE A 52 3.90 -2.02 5.26
N VAL A 53 4.10 -1.56 4.03
CA VAL A 53 3.70 -0.22 3.58
C VAL A 53 2.59 -0.37 2.56
N LEU A 54 1.40 0.11 2.89
CA LEU A 54 0.35 0.28 1.90
C LEU A 54 0.66 1.51 1.05
N LEU A 55 0.77 1.32 -0.26
CA LEU A 55 1.15 2.36 -1.21
C LEU A 55 0.02 2.54 -2.22
N SER A 56 -0.57 3.74 -2.31
CA SER A 56 -1.72 3.99 -3.18
C SER A 56 -1.56 5.22 -4.04
N ASN A 57 -1.99 5.12 -5.30
CA ASN A 57 -2.13 6.26 -6.21
C ASN A 57 -3.37 7.13 -5.92
N SER A 58 -4.00 6.97 -4.76
CA SER A 58 -5.14 7.78 -4.33
C SER A 58 -4.76 9.25 -4.11
N GLY A 59 -5.54 10.16 -4.69
CA GLY A 59 -5.48 11.59 -4.36
C GLY A 59 -6.05 11.95 -2.98
N ARG A 60 -6.62 10.98 -2.25
CA ARG A 60 -7.05 11.16 -0.86
C ARG A 60 -5.89 10.89 0.10
N SER A 61 -5.95 11.44 1.30
CA SER A 61 -4.89 11.27 2.30
C SER A 61 -4.79 9.83 2.80
N ALA A 62 -3.61 9.47 3.31
CA ALA A 62 -3.35 8.20 3.99
C ALA A 62 -4.35 7.96 5.12
N ALA A 63 -4.65 8.97 5.92
CA ALA A 63 -5.62 8.86 7.02
C ALA A 63 -7.04 8.52 6.53
N TYR A 64 -7.48 9.11 5.41
CA TYR A 64 -8.77 8.78 4.81
C TYR A 64 -8.81 7.33 4.31
N ASN A 65 -7.77 6.91 3.58
CA ASN A 65 -7.71 5.54 3.06
C ASN A 65 -7.55 4.51 4.17
N ALA A 66 -6.78 4.78 5.22
CA ALA A 66 -6.64 3.92 6.39
C ALA A 66 -7.98 3.64 7.08
N ARG A 67 -8.80 4.68 7.31
CA ARG A 67 -10.17 4.51 7.84
C ARG A 67 -11.04 3.67 6.91
N ARG A 68 -10.91 3.86 5.60
CA ARG A 68 -11.63 3.03 4.62
C ARG A 68 -11.19 1.56 4.70
N MET A 69 -9.89 1.29 4.83
CA MET A 69 -9.38 -0.06 5.03
C MET A 69 -9.96 -0.73 6.28
N GLU A 70 -10.05 0.01 7.39
CA GLU A 70 -10.66 -0.47 8.63
C GLU A 70 -12.14 -0.85 8.43
N THR A 71 -12.92 -0.02 7.69
CA THR A 71 -14.31 -0.36 7.36
C THR A 71 -14.46 -1.61 6.49
N LEU A 72 -13.41 -1.97 5.74
CA LEU A 72 -13.35 -3.19 4.93
C LEU A 72 -12.84 -4.41 5.72
N GLY A 73 -12.48 -4.23 7.00
CA GLY A 73 -12.04 -5.29 7.90
C GLY A 73 -10.52 -5.45 8.02
N PHE A 74 -9.73 -4.56 7.41
CA PHE A 74 -8.27 -4.57 7.58
C PHE A 74 -7.89 -3.80 8.84
N ALA A 75 -7.48 -4.51 9.88
CA ALA A 75 -7.10 -3.92 11.15
C ALA A 75 -5.91 -2.95 10.99
N ARG A 76 -5.90 -1.86 11.76
CA ARG A 76 -4.87 -0.81 11.66
C ARG A 76 -3.45 -1.31 11.92
N ASP A 77 -3.32 -2.35 12.74
CA ASP A 77 -2.06 -3.01 13.09
C ASP A 77 -1.58 -4.03 12.04
N SER A 78 -2.39 -4.32 11.01
CA SER A 78 -2.00 -5.22 9.91
C SER A 78 -0.97 -4.62 8.96
N TYR A 79 -0.62 -3.33 9.10
CA TYR A 79 0.40 -2.64 8.32
C TYR A 79 1.05 -1.50 9.11
N ASP A 80 2.27 -1.11 8.72
CA ASP A 80 3.07 -0.11 9.44
C ASP A 80 2.78 1.31 8.95
N HIS A 81 2.77 1.49 7.63
CA HIS A 81 2.59 2.80 7.01
C HIS A 81 1.57 2.75 5.89
N PHE A 82 0.92 3.89 5.66
CA PHE A 82 0.07 4.13 4.51
C PHE A 82 0.59 5.38 3.81
N VAL A 83 1.00 5.24 2.55
CA VAL A 83 1.50 6.35 1.74
C VAL A 83 0.59 6.53 0.54
N THR A 84 0.18 7.76 0.26
CA THR A 84 -0.63 8.08 -0.92
C THR A 84 0.06 9.12 -1.80
N SER A 85 -0.19 9.05 -3.11
CA SER A 85 0.27 10.09 -4.04
C SER A 85 -0.29 11.46 -3.68
N GLY A 86 -1.51 11.53 -3.14
CA GLY A 86 -2.12 12.77 -2.64
C GLY A 86 -1.32 13.43 -1.52
N ASP A 87 -0.88 12.66 -0.52
CA ASP A 87 -0.07 13.19 0.58
C ASP A 87 1.31 13.64 0.09
N VAL A 88 1.94 12.86 -0.80
CA VAL A 88 3.25 13.22 -1.40
C VAL A 88 3.13 14.50 -2.23
N ALA A 89 2.09 14.62 -3.06
CA ALA A 89 1.86 15.82 -3.86
C ALA A 89 1.62 17.05 -2.98
N LEU A 90 0.85 16.90 -1.90
CA LEU A 90 0.61 17.96 -0.93
C LEU A 90 1.93 18.39 -0.24
N ALA A 91 2.77 17.43 0.15
CA ALA A 91 4.07 17.73 0.75
C ALA A 91 4.99 18.48 -0.23
N LEU A 92 5.03 18.08 -1.50
CA LEU A 92 5.81 18.77 -2.55
C LEU A 92 5.31 20.20 -2.81
N LEU A 93 3.99 20.41 -2.80
CA LEU A 93 3.38 21.74 -2.89
C LEU A 93 3.82 22.62 -1.72
N GLN A 94 3.76 22.09 -0.50
CA GLN A 94 4.11 22.82 0.71
C GLN A 94 5.61 23.13 0.80
N SER A 95 6.47 22.24 0.30
CA SER A 95 7.92 22.43 0.31
C SER A 95 8.44 23.28 -0.85
N GLY A 96 7.57 23.71 -1.78
CA GLY A 96 8.00 24.34 -3.04
C GLY A 96 8.82 23.41 -3.95
N GLY A 97 8.73 22.09 -3.74
CA GLY A 97 9.52 21.07 -4.43
C GLY A 97 8.87 20.54 -5.70
N LEU A 98 7.74 21.10 -6.12
CA LEU A 98 7.16 20.74 -7.42
C LEU A 98 8.09 21.21 -8.54
N PRO A 99 8.45 20.33 -9.49
CA PRO A 99 9.23 20.69 -10.67
C PRO A 99 8.32 21.38 -11.70
N VAL A 100 7.60 22.41 -11.28
CA VAL A 100 6.80 23.28 -12.14
C VAL A 100 7.52 24.61 -12.27
N SER A 101 8.13 24.84 -13.44
CA SER A 101 8.52 26.19 -13.81
C SER A 101 7.24 27.03 -13.92
N PRO A 102 7.21 28.27 -13.40
CA PRO A 102 6.12 29.20 -13.71
C PRO A 102 5.97 29.23 -15.23
N GLY A 103 4.77 28.91 -15.73
CA GLY A 103 4.51 28.97 -17.17
C GLY A 103 4.86 30.35 -17.68
N SER A 104 5.65 30.42 -18.76
CA SER A 104 5.85 31.66 -19.51
C SER A 104 4.50 32.07 -20.10
N GLY A 105 3.80 32.96 -19.39
CA GLY A 105 2.60 33.63 -19.91
C GLY A 105 2.93 34.55 -21.08
#